data_AF-A0A922INC4-F1
#
_entry.id   AF-A0A922INC4-F1
#
_cell.length_a   1.000
_cell.length_b   1.000
_cell.length_c   1.000
_cell.angle_alpha   90.00
_cell.angle_beta   90.00
_cell.angle_gamma   90.00
#
_symmetry.space_group_name_H-M   'P 1'
#
loop_
_entity.id
_entity.type
_entity.pdbx_description
1 polymer ?
#
loop_
_entity_poly.entity_id
_entity_poly.type
_entity_poly.pdbx_seq_one_letter_code
_entity_poly.pdbx_strand_id
1 'polypeptide(L)'
;MYLSVYNVFIIIIKLAAVAHDAEQVEQMEPIICVTCSAEISMRHALKHMEKCFQKMEGNTVFCANQKEQIMGTPLFCDAYDSQARAYCKRLRVVCEHYKEPKLPADTVCGSPLVHNVFEETGEFCCVPRNKCTKHFGWERLRRAKIDLERYRCVSNVF
;
A
#
# COMPACT_ATOMS: atom_id res chain seq x y z
N MET A 1 -9.79 -3.52 -10.67
CA MET A 1 -9.62 -2.11 -10.26
C MET A 1 -8.64 -1.93 -9.10
N TYR A 2 -8.74 -2.70 -8.01
CA TYR A 2 -7.75 -2.70 -6.92
C TYR A 2 -6.31 -2.92 -7.44
N LEU A 3 -6.07 -4.01 -8.15
CA LEU A 3 -4.72 -4.33 -8.65
C LEU A 3 -4.12 -3.27 -9.56
N SER A 4 -4.90 -2.57 -10.39
CA SER A 4 -4.33 -1.55 -11.28
C SER A 4 -3.80 -0.36 -10.49
N VAL A 5 -4.53 0.10 -9.47
CA VAL A 5 -4.09 1.22 -8.63
C VAL A 5 -2.96 0.81 -7.69
N TYR A 6 -3.02 -0.39 -7.09
CA TYR A 6 -1.94 -0.91 -6.25
C TYR A 6 -0.66 -1.21 -7.04
N ASN A 7 -0.75 -1.70 -8.29
CA ASN A 7 0.43 -1.89 -9.14
C ASN A 7 1.03 -0.56 -9.58
N VAL A 8 0.21 0.45 -9.93
CA VAL A 8 0.71 1.81 -10.20
C VAL A 8 1.38 2.39 -8.96
N PHE A 9 0.80 2.21 -7.77
CA PHE A 9 1.41 2.64 -6.51
C PHE A 9 2.76 1.96 -6.23
N ILE A 10 2.86 0.65 -6.52
CA ILE A 10 4.12 -0.11 -6.40
C ILE A 10 5.16 0.38 -7.42
N ILE A 11 4.76 0.64 -8.67
CA ILE A 11 5.66 1.18 -9.70
C ILE A 11 6.19 2.55 -9.25
N ILE A 12 5.35 3.40 -8.69
CA ILE A 12 5.76 4.73 -8.22
C ILE A 12 6.68 4.63 -6.99
N ILE A 13 6.44 3.70 -6.06
CA ILE A 13 7.38 3.43 -4.95
C ILE A 13 8.73 2.97 -5.49
N LYS A 14 8.73 2.06 -6.48
CA LYS A 14 9.96 1.56 -7.08
C LYS A 14 10.70 2.64 -7.87
N LEU A 15 9.99 3.53 -8.57
CA LEU A 15 10.58 4.70 -9.22
C LEU A 15 11.18 5.67 -8.18
N ALA A 16 10.47 5.93 -7.08
CA ALA A 16 10.98 6.74 -5.97
C ALA A 16 12.19 6.10 -5.27
N ALA A 17 12.30 4.77 -5.27
CA ALA A 17 13.46 4.04 -4.77
C ALA A 17 14.70 4.22 -5.66
N VAL A 18 14.50 4.27 -6.99
CA VAL A 18 15.55 4.41 -8.01
C VAL A 18 16.02 5.86 -8.18
N ALA A 19 15.28 6.86 -7.69
CA ALA A 19 15.76 8.25 -7.69
C ALA A 19 17.06 8.37 -6.86
N HIS A 20 18.17 8.44 -7.60
CA HIS A 20 19.51 8.72 -7.11
C HIS A 20 19.55 10.21 -6.72
N ASP A 21 19.75 10.47 -5.43
CA ASP A 21 19.86 11.78 -4.79
C ASP A 21 18.61 12.69 -4.69
N ALA A 22 18.46 13.28 -3.51
CA ALA A 22 17.36 14.19 -3.15
C ALA A 22 17.35 15.49 -3.99
N GLU A 23 18.50 15.84 -4.58
CA GLU A 23 18.73 17.05 -5.36
C GLU A 23 18.18 16.92 -6.79
N GLN A 24 18.18 15.71 -7.37
CA GLN A 24 17.55 15.44 -8.67
C GLN A 24 16.02 15.42 -8.60
N VAL A 25 15.46 15.05 -7.43
CA VAL A 25 13.99 14.99 -7.21
C VAL A 25 13.35 16.38 -7.17
N GLU A 26 14.10 17.44 -6.81
CA GLU A 26 13.58 18.82 -6.82
C GLU A 26 13.45 19.42 -8.22
N GLN A 27 14.26 18.97 -9.18
CA GLN A 27 14.23 19.45 -10.57
C GLN A 27 13.29 18.62 -11.47
N MET A 28 12.66 17.59 -10.92
CA MET A 28 11.80 16.67 -11.66
C MET A 28 10.41 17.26 -11.85
N GLU A 29 9.85 17.14 -13.06
CA GLU A 29 8.52 17.65 -13.40
C GLU A 29 7.44 17.05 -12.47
N PRO A 30 6.38 17.84 -12.17
CA PRO A 30 5.26 17.35 -11.37
C PRO A 30 4.58 16.17 -12.07
N ILE A 31 4.12 15.21 -11.27
CA ILE A 31 3.40 14.05 -11.79
C ILE A 31 1.89 14.22 -11.60
N ILE A 32 1.10 13.57 -12.45
CA ILE A 32 -0.36 13.58 -12.34
C ILE A 32 -0.84 12.44 -11.43
N CYS A 33 -1.72 12.76 -10.50
CA CYS A 33 -2.42 11.76 -9.70
C CYS A 33 -3.36 10.94 -10.58
N VAL A 34 -3.15 9.62 -10.69
CA VAL A 34 -4.06 8.74 -11.44
C VAL A 34 -5.46 8.62 -10.83
N THR A 35 -5.65 9.08 -9.59
CA THR A 35 -6.94 8.98 -8.87
C THR A 35 -7.77 10.25 -8.97
N CYS A 36 -7.16 11.43 -8.87
CA CYS A 36 -7.87 12.72 -8.87
C CYS A 36 -7.40 13.72 -9.93
N SER A 37 -6.46 13.32 -10.79
CA SER A 37 -5.86 14.14 -11.84
C SER A 37 -5.14 15.41 -11.38
N ALA A 38 -4.87 15.57 -10.07
CA ALA A 38 -4.11 16.69 -9.55
C ALA A 38 -2.61 16.56 -9.91
N GLU A 39 -1.97 17.69 -10.22
CA GLU A 39 -0.52 17.81 -10.32
C GLU A 39 0.11 17.75 -8.93
N ILE A 40 1.12 16.89 -8.77
CA ILE A 40 1.79 16.64 -7.49
C ILE A 40 3.30 16.70 -7.70
N SER A 41 3.99 17.45 -6.83
CA SER A 41 5.44 17.37 -6.74
C SER A 41 5.88 15.92 -6.43
N MET A 42 6.93 15.45 -7.12
CA MET A 42 7.47 14.11 -6.95
C MET A 42 7.79 13.78 -5.48
N ARG A 43 8.22 14.78 -4.68
CA ARG A 43 8.45 14.66 -3.22
C ARG A 43 7.22 14.23 -2.43
N HIS A 44 6.03 14.66 -2.83
CA HIS A 44 4.77 14.44 -2.11
C HIS A 44 3.89 13.37 -2.77
N ALA A 45 4.27 12.88 -3.94
CA ALA A 45 3.56 11.89 -4.75
C ALA A 45 3.01 10.72 -3.91
N LEU A 46 3.89 9.99 -3.21
CA LEU A 46 3.51 8.80 -2.44
C LEU A 46 2.47 9.11 -1.35
N LYS A 47 2.69 10.19 -0.59
CA LYS A 47 1.78 10.60 0.49
C LYS A 47 0.43 11.06 -0.05
N HIS A 48 0.42 11.83 -1.15
CA HIS A 48 -0.81 12.27 -1.78
C HIS A 48 -1.60 11.05 -2.29
N MET A 49 -0.97 10.20 -3.08
CA MET A 49 -1.64 9.09 -3.74
C MET A 49 -2.25 8.13 -2.72
N GLU A 50 -1.57 7.86 -1.61
CA GLU A 50 -2.12 7.04 -0.52
C GLU A 50 -3.40 7.67 0.06
N LYS A 51 -3.35 8.95 0.43
CA LYS A 51 -4.49 9.65 1.04
C LYS A 51 -5.64 9.81 0.06
N CYS A 52 -5.33 10.12 -1.19
CA CYS A 52 -6.31 10.27 -2.26
C CYS A 52 -7.05 8.96 -2.50
N PHE A 53 -6.30 7.85 -2.56
CA PHE A 53 -6.87 6.53 -2.72
C PHE A 53 -7.71 6.11 -1.51
N GLN A 54 -7.23 6.32 -0.28
CA GLN A 54 -8.01 6.05 0.94
C GLN A 54 -9.32 6.84 0.97
N LYS A 55 -9.31 8.11 0.53
CA LYS A 55 -10.52 8.93 0.44
C LYS A 55 -11.50 8.38 -0.59
N MET A 56 -11.02 8.00 -1.77
CA MET A 56 -11.85 7.42 -2.82
C MET A 56 -12.44 6.07 -2.39
N GLU A 57 -11.63 5.19 -1.81
CA GLU A 57 -12.12 3.93 -1.27
C GLU A 57 -13.10 4.14 -0.12
N GLY A 58 -12.83 5.13 0.76
CA GLY A 58 -13.74 5.60 1.82
C GLY A 58 -15.19 5.73 1.35
N ASN A 59 -15.38 6.29 0.16
CA ASN A 59 -16.71 6.54 -0.43
C ASN A 59 -17.37 5.31 -1.06
N THR A 60 -16.64 4.19 -1.17
CA THR A 60 -17.18 2.93 -1.72
C THR A 60 -17.48 1.94 -0.59
N VAL A 61 -18.71 1.42 -0.59
CA VAL A 61 -19.20 0.51 0.43
C VAL A 61 -18.78 -0.92 0.07
N PHE A 62 -17.73 -1.39 0.74
CA PHE A 62 -17.33 -2.80 0.71
C PHE A 62 -17.83 -3.47 1.98
N CYS A 63 -19.05 -4.00 1.89
CA CYS A 63 -19.75 -4.55 3.03
C CYS A 63 -20.41 -5.89 2.70
N ALA A 64 -20.40 -6.80 3.67
CA ALA A 64 -21.16 -8.04 3.60
C ALA A 64 -22.03 -8.18 4.87
N ASN A 65 -23.12 -8.92 4.71
CA ASN A 65 -24.07 -9.19 5.79
C ASN A 65 -23.59 -10.30 6.75
N GLN A 66 -22.43 -10.91 6.46
CA GLN A 66 -21.91 -12.07 7.19
C GLN A 66 -20.41 -11.96 7.49
N LYS A 67 -19.98 -12.64 8.56
CA LYS A 67 -18.56 -12.83 8.89
C LYS A 67 -17.99 -13.97 8.03
N GLU A 68 -17.39 -13.63 6.90
CA GLU A 68 -16.58 -14.57 6.12
C GLU A 68 -15.19 -14.69 6.73
N GLN A 69 -14.91 -15.82 7.37
CA GLN A 69 -13.56 -16.21 7.75
C GLN A 69 -13.09 -17.33 6.82
N ILE A 70 -12.14 -16.98 5.95
CA ILE A 70 -11.36 -17.99 5.24
C ILE A 70 -10.44 -18.65 6.28
N MET A 71 -10.34 -19.97 6.26
CA MET A 71 -9.52 -20.75 7.21
C MET A 71 -8.09 -20.18 7.30
N GLY A 72 -7.65 -19.82 8.52
CA GLY A 72 -6.33 -19.26 8.78
C GLY A 72 -6.35 -17.78 9.22
N THR A 73 -5.39 -16.99 8.73
CA THR A 73 -5.24 -15.57 9.07
C THR A 73 -6.35 -14.73 8.42
N PRO A 74 -7.07 -13.88 9.18
CA PRO A 74 -8.18 -13.09 8.61
C PRO A 74 -7.64 -12.06 7.60
N LEU A 75 -8.02 -12.26 6.33
CA LEU A 75 -7.61 -11.42 5.19
C LEU A 75 -8.40 -10.12 5.12
N PHE A 76 -9.68 -10.14 5.49
CA PHE A 76 -10.57 -8.99 5.45
C PHE A 76 -10.81 -8.42 6.84
N CYS A 77 -11.17 -7.15 6.89
CA CYS A 77 -11.72 -6.53 8.09
C CYS A 77 -13.06 -7.20 8.45
N ASP A 78 -13.48 -7.05 9.71
CA ASP A 78 -14.80 -7.44 10.23
C ASP A 78 -15.31 -6.38 11.22
N ALA A 79 -14.85 -5.13 11.09
CA ALA A 79 -15.39 -4.03 11.88
C ALA A 79 -16.86 -3.80 11.49
N TYR A 80 -17.75 -3.84 12.47
CA TYR A 80 -19.18 -3.65 12.25
C TYR A 80 -19.53 -2.17 12.23
N ASP A 81 -20.19 -1.72 11.16
CA ASP A 81 -20.77 -0.39 11.06
C ASP A 81 -22.26 -0.48 11.40
N SER A 82 -22.67 0.13 12.51
CA SER A 82 -24.06 0.15 12.97
C SER A 82 -24.98 0.97 12.08
N GLN A 83 -24.45 2.02 11.43
CA GLN A 83 -25.23 2.87 10.52
C GLN A 83 -25.48 2.15 9.20
N ALA A 84 -24.44 1.52 8.63
CA ALA A 84 -24.56 0.72 7.42
C ALA A 84 -25.18 -0.68 7.67
N ARG A 85 -25.29 -1.10 8.94
CA ARG A 85 -25.73 -2.43 9.38
C ARG A 85 -24.96 -3.57 8.72
N ALA A 86 -23.66 -3.38 8.50
CA ALA A 86 -22.85 -4.35 7.78
C ALA A 86 -21.41 -4.40 8.29
N TYR A 87 -20.69 -5.47 7.94
CA TYR A 87 -19.29 -5.63 8.28
C TYR A 87 -18.41 -5.04 7.18
N CYS A 88 -17.40 -4.26 7.56
CA CYS A 88 -16.36 -3.77 6.66
C CYS A 88 -15.60 -4.96 6.06
N LYS A 89 -15.57 -5.12 4.73
CA LYS A 89 -14.84 -6.20 4.03
C LYS A 89 -13.63 -5.73 3.24
N ARG A 90 -13.07 -4.58 3.63
CA ARG A 90 -11.79 -4.13 3.07
C ARG A 90 -10.68 -5.08 3.48
N LEU A 91 -9.67 -5.23 2.64
CA LEU A 91 -8.49 -6.02 2.99
C LEU A 91 -7.88 -5.47 4.29
N ARG A 92 -7.71 -6.34 5.28
CA ARG A 92 -7.43 -5.97 6.67
C ARG A 92 -6.23 -5.04 6.77
N VAL A 93 -5.14 -5.36 6.07
CA VAL A 93 -3.87 -4.63 6.16
C VAL A 93 -3.90 -3.20 5.59
N VAL A 94 -4.89 -2.86 4.77
CA VAL A 94 -5.08 -1.52 4.18
C VAL A 94 -6.31 -0.80 4.73
N CYS A 95 -7.12 -1.50 5.54
CA CYS A 95 -8.32 -0.94 6.16
C CYS A 95 -7.95 0.04 7.27
N GLU A 96 -8.69 1.15 7.38
CA GLU A 96 -8.52 2.15 8.44
C GLU A 96 -8.77 1.59 9.85
N HIS A 97 -9.58 0.55 9.97
CA HIS A 97 -9.85 -0.13 11.25
C HIS A 97 -8.67 -0.95 11.75
N TYR A 98 -7.68 -1.23 10.90
CA TYR A 98 -6.50 -1.98 11.29
C TYR A 98 -5.45 -1.08 11.94
N LYS A 99 -5.11 -1.41 13.19
CA LYS A 99 -4.03 -0.75 13.92
C LYS A 99 -2.72 -1.47 13.62
N GLU A 100 -1.80 -0.76 12.98
CA GLU A 100 -0.49 -1.32 12.66
C GLU A 100 0.29 -1.65 13.95
N PRO A 101 0.89 -2.84 14.07
CA PRO A 101 1.74 -3.19 15.20
C PRO A 101 2.88 -2.19 15.35
N LYS A 102 3.18 -1.80 16.59
CA LYS A 102 4.35 -0.98 16.88
C LYS A 102 5.59 -1.85 16.69
N LEU A 103 6.46 -1.45 15.77
CA LEU A 103 7.75 -2.08 15.58
C LEU A 103 8.82 -1.42 16.46
N PRO A 104 9.89 -2.14 16.84
CA PRO A 104 11.05 -1.58 17.53
C PRO A 104 11.64 -0.36 16.80
N ALA A 105 12.20 0.59 17.54
CA ALA A 105 12.70 1.86 16.98
C ALA A 105 13.92 1.69 16.06
N ASP A 106 14.67 0.61 16.24
CA ASP A 106 15.83 0.16 15.46
C ASP A 106 15.45 -0.66 14.21
N THR A 107 14.15 -0.87 13.97
CA THR A 107 13.68 -1.56 12.76
C THR A 107 14.13 -0.79 11.52
N VAL A 108 14.88 -1.46 10.65
CA VAL A 108 15.28 -0.94 9.34
C VAL A 108 14.12 -1.00 8.35
N CYS A 109 14.20 -0.20 7.28
CA CYS A 109 13.20 -0.18 6.23
C CYS A 109 12.99 -1.55 5.59
N GLY A 110 14.05 -2.26 5.23
CA GLY A 110 13.97 -3.62 4.68
C GLY A 110 13.35 -3.73 3.27
N SER A 111 13.08 -2.63 2.57
CA SER A 111 12.56 -2.70 1.20
C SER A 111 13.63 -3.31 0.28
N PRO A 112 13.30 -4.32 -0.54
CA PRO A 112 14.20 -4.81 -1.56
C PRO A 112 14.62 -3.66 -2.48
N LEU A 113 15.92 -3.51 -2.70
CA LEU A 113 16.45 -2.58 -3.68
C LEU A 113 16.33 -3.19 -5.06
N VAL A 114 16.02 -2.34 -6.04
CA VAL A 114 15.83 -2.75 -7.43
C VAL A 114 16.67 -1.87 -8.35
N HIS A 115 17.24 -2.49 -9.37
CA HIS A 115 17.79 -1.81 -10.52
C HIS A 115 16.74 -1.74 -11.63
N ASN A 116 16.66 -0.61 -12.34
CA ASN A 116 15.68 -0.38 -13.42
C ASN A 116 14.24 -0.79 -13.07
N VAL A 117 13.79 -0.58 -11.82
CA VAL A 117 12.43 -0.86 -11.31
C VAL A 117 12.05 -2.35 -11.23
N PHE A 118 12.64 -3.21 -12.06
CA PHE A 118 12.22 -4.60 -12.25
C PHE A 118 13.23 -5.63 -11.74
N GLU A 119 14.52 -5.29 -11.70
CA GLU A 119 15.58 -6.23 -11.35
C GLU A 119 15.89 -6.15 -9.86
N GLU A 120 15.61 -7.21 -9.11
CA GLU A 120 15.97 -7.28 -7.69
C GLU A 120 17.50 -7.38 -7.55
N THR A 121 18.11 -6.49 -6.77
CA THR A 121 19.58 -6.49 -6.59
C THR A 121 20.04 -7.51 -5.55
N GLY A 122 19.11 -8.13 -4.82
CA GLY A 122 19.40 -8.96 -3.64
C GLY A 122 19.75 -8.14 -2.39
N GLU A 123 19.83 -6.82 -2.50
CA GLU A 123 20.11 -5.92 -1.39
C GLU A 123 18.82 -5.32 -0.81
N PHE A 124 18.92 -4.80 0.42
CA PHE A 124 17.78 -4.23 1.14
C PHE A 124 18.10 -2.84 1.66
N CYS A 125 17.06 -2.00 1.77
CA CYS A 125 17.18 -0.68 2.37
C CYS A 125 17.46 -0.77 3.87
N CYS A 126 18.65 -0.36 4.30
CA CYS A 126 19.09 -0.37 5.71
C CYS A 126 18.78 0.92 6.47
N VAL A 127 18.13 1.91 5.85
CA VAL A 127 17.74 3.16 6.53
C VAL A 127 16.74 2.83 7.64
N PRO A 128 16.84 3.44 8.85
CA PRO A 128 15.84 3.27 9.90
C PRO A 128 14.43 3.54 9.37
N ARG A 129 13.46 2.67 9.69
CA ARG A 129 12.10 2.71 9.14
C ARG A 129 11.44 4.08 9.31
N ASN A 130 11.64 4.72 10.45
CA ASN A 130 11.10 6.04 10.76
C ASN A 130 11.75 7.20 9.97
N LYS A 131 12.95 7.00 9.40
CA LYS A 131 13.69 7.99 8.61
C LYS A 131 13.61 7.71 7.10
N CYS A 132 13.10 6.55 6.69
CA CYS A 132 13.01 6.19 5.29
C CYS A 132 11.83 6.88 4.60
N THR A 133 12.12 7.87 3.76
CA THR A 133 11.13 8.58 2.94
C THR A 133 10.91 7.95 1.57
N LYS A 134 11.91 7.21 1.06
CA LYS A 134 11.88 6.58 -0.28
C LYS A 134 10.87 5.44 -0.38
N HIS A 135 10.73 4.64 0.67
CA HIS A 135 9.87 3.45 0.69
C HIS A 135 8.66 3.63 1.62
N PHE A 136 7.98 4.77 1.54
CA PHE A 136 6.86 5.06 2.42
C PHE A 136 5.75 4.00 2.29
N GLY A 137 5.40 3.35 3.41
CA GLY A 137 4.30 2.38 3.48
C GLY A 137 4.53 1.06 2.72
N TRP A 138 5.75 0.78 2.25
CA TRP A 138 6.04 -0.38 1.39
C TRP A 138 5.68 -1.73 2.05
N GLU A 139 5.93 -1.90 3.35
CA GLU A 139 5.62 -3.13 4.10
C GLU A 139 4.12 -3.43 4.09
N ARG A 140 3.30 -2.39 4.30
CA ARG A 140 1.84 -2.50 4.30
C ARG A 140 1.33 -2.91 2.93
N LEU A 141 1.91 -2.37 1.86
CA LEU A 141 1.55 -2.70 0.48
C LEU A 141 2.04 -4.08 0.06
N ARG A 142 3.23 -4.49 0.51
CA ARG A 142 3.74 -5.83 0.26
C ARG A 142 2.85 -6.87 0.93
N ARG A 143 2.44 -6.64 2.18
CA ARG A 143 1.45 -7.48 2.87
C ARG A 143 0.11 -7.51 2.13
N ALA A 144 -0.37 -6.36 1.65
CA ALA A 144 -1.61 -6.29 0.86
C ALA A 144 -1.55 -7.17 -0.40
N LYS A 145 -0.42 -7.13 -1.11
CA LYS A 145 -0.19 -7.97 -2.29
C LYS A 145 -0.19 -9.46 -1.93
N ILE A 146 0.53 -9.84 -0.87
CA ILE A 146 0.58 -11.24 -0.39
C ILE A 146 -0.81 -11.73 0.00
N ASP A 147 -1.58 -10.93 0.73
CA ASP A 147 -2.93 -11.31 1.16
C ASP A 147 -3.89 -11.46 -0.02
N LEU A 148 -3.74 -10.64 -1.07
CA LEU A 148 -4.51 -10.77 -2.30
C LEU A 148 -4.11 -12.02 -3.12
N GLU A 149 -2.82 -12.36 -3.15
CA GLU A 149 -2.32 -13.60 -3.76
C GLU A 149 -2.87 -14.82 -3.01
N ARG A 150 -2.85 -14.79 -1.67
CA ARG A 150 -3.46 -15.83 -0.81
C ARG A 150 -4.95 -15.98 -1.11
N TYR A 151 -5.69 -14.86 -1.19
CA TYR A 151 -7.11 -14.89 -1.52
C TYR A 151 -7.36 -15.58 -2.87
N ARG A 152 -6.56 -15.24 -3.90
CA ARG A 152 -6.65 -15.87 -5.23
C ARG A 152 -6.35 -17.37 -5.21
N CYS A 153 -5.34 -17.79 -4.45
CA CYS A 153 -5.00 -19.20 -4.32
C CYS A 153 -6.14 -19.99 -3.66
N VAL A 154 -6.81 -19.41 -2.66
CA VAL A 154 -7.95 -20.08 -2.01
C VAL A 154 -9.22 -20.01 -2.87
N SER A 155 -9.47 -18.89 -3.56
CA SER A 155 -10.65 -18.73 -4.40
C SER A 155 -10.64 -19.60 -5.65
N ASN A 156 -9.44 -19.96 -6.16
CA ASN A 156 -9.30 -20.86 -7.31
C ASN A 156 -9.39 -22.34 -6.94
N VAL A 157 -9.58 -22.66 -5.66
CA VAL A 157 -9.72 -24.03 -5.13
C VAL A 157 -11.20 -24.40 -4.90
N PHE A 158 -12.13 -23.47 -5.18
CA PHE A 158 -13.58 -23.68 -5.12
C PHE A 158 -14.26 -23.37 -6.45
#